data_AF-A0A838II28-F1
#
_entry.id   AF-A0A838II28-F1
#
_cell.length_a   1.000
_cell.length_b   1.000
_cell.length_c   1.000
_cell.angle_alpha   90.00
_cell.angle_beta   90.00
_cell.angle_gamma   90.00
#
_symmetry.space_group_name_H-M   'P 1'
#
loop_
_entity.id
_entity.type
_entity.pdbx_description
1 polymer ?
#
loop_
_entity_poly.entity_id
_entity_poly.type
_entity_poly.pdbx_seq_one_letter_code
_entity_poly.pdbx_strand_id
1 'polypeptide(L)'
;MSQKSYTVTVHSEHGVEEPAVLARQLGALVGQSESKLLERLAKGPLTLKSNLSYEEAVSLKERLLRAGIAAQVLRGAQSEIGANVAIGAPPQGPPKLPVAQGMSIAPRKPDAPAAGLAPAGESEGWQALFPDLGEGSDAEELGALPHVAPPERSSAQVQMVRPALPEPEPEAPPGVALAQDVPADSPVSEVAAKFDGGVLTGAIASQREARAPFAPEGFDARPGHVPACAALLSALAPGAGQIYNGQEERALHYGLRFLLILPWIESVRQAHARGERIRTFYAPRPKDGVFWRALRYLVLWYAVVIAIALVLGWMANRFYEAAQRRNHVAQVVQVEEVVERATSGVQFARVVANGALQKALDAKQERQPEFTMSPSERAHRLYVIGHGYCITGQYAMCEATMRRVTSLGSEQRDAFRLQAWASVQAKNQGRPEPMPEVGQVPSLLEFELHQDNDPDRDLVQPALDSIAKSEAEARLEESP
;
A
#
# COMPACT_ATOMS: atom_id res chain seq x y z
N MET A 1 -15.33 16.46 -39.12
CA MET A 1 -14.17 16.98 -38.37
C MET A 1 -14.72 17.77 -37.19
N SER A 2 -14.47 17.34 -35.95
CA SER A 2 -14.93 18.08 -34.76
C SER A 2 -14.05 19.30 -34.55
N GLN A 3 -14.63 20.50 -34.57
CA GLN A 3 -13.90 21.73 -34.26
C GLN A 3 -13.45 21.68 -32.80
N LYS A 4 -12.15 21.85 -32.55
CA LYS A 4 -11.57 21.85 -31.21
C LYS A 4 -11.98 23.16 -30.53
N SER A 5 -12.78 23.08 -29.48
CA SER A 5 -13.12 24.23 -28.62
C SER A 5 -12.05 24.44 -27.54
N TYR A 6 -11.87 25.69 -27.11
CA TYR A 6 -10.99 26.07 -26.00
C TYR A 6 -11.76 26.90 -24.97
N THR A 7 -11.34 26.80 -23.71
CA THR A 7 -11.95 27.47 -22.56
C THR A 7 -10.87 28.21 -21.79
N VAL A 8 -11.13 29.45 -21.37
CA VAL A 8 -10.19 30.25 -20.57
C VAL A 8 -10.67 30.34 -19.13
N THR A 9 -9.85 29.88 -18.20
CA THR A 9 -10.12 29.89 -16.76
C THR A 9 -9.14 30.80 -16.02
N VAL A 10 -9.63 31.46 -14.97
CA VAL A 10 -8.84 32.30 -14.06
C VAL A 10 -8.89 31.68 -12.68
N HIS A 11 -7.71 31.50 -12.08
CA HIS A 11 -7.56 30.95 -10.74
C HIS A 11 -7.22 32.09 -9.78
N SER A 12 -7.99 32.24 -8.70
CA SER A 12 -7.68 33.25 -7.66
C SER A 12 -6.44 32.89 -6.84
N GLU A 13 -6.08 31.60 -6.80
CA GLU A 13 -5.01 31.09 -5.93
C GLU A 13 -3.59 31.42 -6.43
N HIS A 14 -3.42 31.89 -7.66
CA HIS A 14 -2.11 32.14 -8.27
C HIS A 14 -1.75 33.62 -8.37
N GLY A 15 -2.58 34.52 -7.83
CA GLY A 15 -2.33 35.96 -7.78
C GLY A 15 -2.31 36.46 -6.33
N VAL A 16 -1.43 37.40 -6.04
CA VAL A 16 -1.32 38.07 -4.73
C VAL A 16 -2.48 39.06 -4.49
N GLU A 17 -3.32 39.30 -5.50
CA GLU A 17 -4.38 40.31 -5.44
C GLU A 17 -5.65 39.81 -4.74
N GLU A 18 -6.25 40.70 -3.96
CA GLU A 18 -7.51 40.47 -3.27
C GLU A 18 -8.64 40.19 -4.29
N PRO A 19 -9.54 39.21 -4.04
CA PRO A 19 -10.55 38.77 -5.01
C PRO A 19 -11.49 39.89 -5.48
N ALA A 20 -11.68 40.95 -4.68
CA ALA A 20 -12.46 42.13 -5.07
C ALA A 20 -11.77 42.95 -6.18
N VAL A 21 -10.45 43.12 -6.10
CA VAL A 21 -9.65 43.83 -7.13
C VAL A 21 -9.68 43.05 -8.44
N LEU A 22 -9.51 41.72 -8.36
CA LEU A 22 -9.57 40.83 -9.51
C LEU A 22 -10.97 40.83 -10.16
N ALA A 23 -12.04 40.82 -9.36
CA ALA A 23 -13.41 40.93 -9.87
C ALA A 23 -13.67 42.26 -10.61
N ARG A 24 -13.14 43.38 -10.10
CA ARG A 24 -13.26 44.70 -10.73
C ARG A 24 -12.52 44.76 -12.07
N GLN A 25 -11.28 44.28 -12.12
CA GLN A 25 -10.48 44.24 -13.35
C GLN A 25 -11.10 43.31 -14.41
N LEU A 26 -11.58 42.14 -14.00
CA LEU A 26 -12.31 41.21 -14.89
C LEU A 26 -13.63 41.82 -15.38
N GLY A 27 -14.33 42.57 -14.53
CA GLY A 27 -15.57 43.26 -14.89
C GLY A 27 -15.36 44.24 -16.04
N ALA A 28 -14.26 45.00 -16.01
CA ALA A 28 -13.89 45.94 -17.08
C ALA A 28 -13.56 45.23 -18.41
N LEU A 29 -12.94 44.04 -18.37
CA LEU A 29 -12.55 43.29 -19.56
C LEU A 29 -13.69 42.46 -20.18
N VAL A 30 -14.59 41.92 -19.36
CA VAL A 30 -15.62 40.97 -19.80
C VAL A 30 -17.01 41.61 -19.88
N GLY A 31 -17.21 42.78 -19.26
CA GLY A 31 -18.50 43.46 -19.21
C GLY A 31 -19.51 42.80 -18.28
N GLN A 32 -19.04 42.08 -17.24
CA GLN A 32 -19.90 41.52 -16.20
C GLN A 32 -19.83 42.36 -14.93
N SER A 33 -20.93 42.40 -14.18
CA SER A 33 -20.99 43.11 -12.90
C SER A 33 -20.02 42.51 -11.87
N GLU A 34 -19.28 43.38 -11.17
CA GLU A 34 -18.30 43.01 -10.13
C GLU A 34 -18.86 42.03 -9.09
N SER A 35 -20.09 42.26 -8.60
CA SER A 35 -20.75 41.40 -7.60
C SER A 35 -20.92 39.94 -8.05
N LYS A 36 -21.31 39.74 -9.32
CA LYS A 36 -21.52 38.42 -9.91
C LYS A 36 -20.20 37.68 -10.15
N LEU A 37 -19.13 38.42 -10.47
CA LEU A 37 -17.79 37.85 -10.63
C LEU A 37 -17.21 37.45 -9.28
N LEU A 38 -17.37 38.28 -8.26
CA LEU A 38 -16.93 38.00 -6.89
C LEU A 38 -17.61 36.75 -6.33
N GLU A 39 -18.94 36.62 -6.49
CA GLU A 39 -19.67 35.43 -6.04
C GLU A 39 -19.18 34.15 -6.73
N ARG A 40 -18.77 34.23 -8.00
CA ARG A 40 -18.26 33.08 -8.74
C ARG A 40 -16.81 32.75 -8.39
N LEU A 41 -15.96 33.76 -8.20
CA LEU A 41 -14.57 33.58 -7.74
C LEU A 41 -14.52 32.95 -6.34
N ALA A 42 -15.46 33.31 -5.46
CA ALA A 42 -15.57 32.70 -4.13
C ALA A 42 -15.92 31.20 -4.17
N LYS A 43 -16.51 30.71 -5.28
CA LYS A 43 -16.86 29.29 -5.47
C LYS A 43 -15.75 28.47 -6.12
N GLY A 44 -14.66 29.10 -6.56
CA GLY A 44 -13.51 28.43 -7.17
C GLY A 44 -13.09 29.05 -8.53
N PRO A 45 -12.37 28.28 -9.37
CA PRO A 45 -11.85 28.75 -10.65
C PRO A 45 -12.96 29.29 -11.56
N LEU A 46 -12.80 30.53 -12.02
CA LEU A 46 -13.80 31.19 -12.83
C LEU A 46 -13.56 30.90 -14.31
N THR A 47 -14.53 30.27 -14.96
CA THR A 47 -14.54 30.13 -16.43
C THR A 47 -15.08 31.41 -17.07
N LEU A 48 -14.25 32.12 -17.83
CA LEU A 48 -14.62 33.40 -18.44
C LEU A 48 -15.41 33.21 -19.74
N LYS A 49 -14.89 32.38 -20.65
CA LYS A 49 -15.51 32.03 -21.93
C LYS A 49 -15.14 30.59 -22.31
N SER A 50 -16.13 29.87 -22.82
CA SER A 50 -15.99 28.53 -23.40
C SER A 50 -16.26 28.57 -24.91
N ASN A 51 -15.88 27.50 -25.61
CA ASN A 51 -16.10 27.35 -27.06
C ASN A 51 -15.38 28.38 -27.94
N LEU A 52 -14.24 28.89 -27.47
CA LEU A 52 -13.39 29.78 -28.26
C LEU A 52 -12.57 28.99 -29.27
N SER A 53 -12.26 29.63 -30.40
CA SER A 53 -11.16 29.16 -31.26
C SER A 53 -9.83 29.27 -30.50
N TYR A 54 -8.80 28.56 -30.97
CA TYR A 54 -7.48 28.64 -30.34
C TYR A 54 -6.94 30.08 -30.36
N GLU A 55 -7.08 30.79 -31.48
CA GLU A 55 -6.63 32.18 -31.64
C GLU A 55 -7.36 33.13 -30.69
N GLU A 56 -8.68 32.96 -30.54
CA GLU A 56 -9.48 33.76 -29.61
C GLU A 56 -9.10 33.50 -28.15
N ALA A 57 -8.83 32.24 -27.79
CA ALA A 57 -8.43 31.86 -26.45
C ALA A 57 -7.04 32.43 -26.09
N VAL A 58 -6.08 32.38 -27.02
CA VAL A 58 -4.74 32.98 -26.86
C VAL A 58 -4.83 34.50 -26.76
N SER A 59 -5.60 35.15 -27.65
CA SER A 59 -5.83 36.59 -27.60
C SER A 59 -6.48 37.04 -26.30
N LEU A 60 -7.43 36.26 -25.77
CA LEU A 60 -8.05 36.53 -24.46
C LEU A 60 -7.04 36.35 -23.31
N LYS A 61 -6.23 35.29 -23.34
CA LYS A 61 -5.17 35.06 -22.35
C LYS A 61 -4.16 36.21 -22.32
N GLU A 62 -3.70 36.67 -23.48
CA GLU A 62 -2.76 37.79 -23.57
C GLU A 62 -3.36 39.09 -23.02
N ARG A 63 -4.62 39.37 -23.30
CA ARG A 63 -5.31 40.55 -22.74
C ARG A 63 -5.39 40.48 -21.21
N LEU A 64 -5.66 39.31 -20.65
CA LEU A 64 -5.69 39.09 -19.20
C LEU A 64 -4.29 39.24 -18.59
N LEU A 65 -3.25 38.69 -19.24
CA LEU A 65 -1.87 38.83 -18.79
C LEU A 65 -1.38 40.28 -18.81
N ARG A 66 -1.75 41.07 -19.83
CA ARG A 66 -1.45 42.52 -19.86
C ARG A 66 -2.14 43.30 -18.75
N ALA A 67 -3.26 42.79 -18.24
CA ALA A 67 -3.96 43.34 -17.09
C ALA A 67 -3.43 42.81 -15.74
N GLY A 68 -2.38 41.98 -15.73
CA GLY A 68 -1.83 41.38 -14.51
C GLY A 68 -2.58 40.14 -14.01
N ILE A 69 -3.54 39.62 -14.78
CA ILE A 69 -4.40 38.50 -14.38
C ILE A 69 -3.86 37.19 -14.96
N ALA A 70 -3.48 36.26 -14.08
CA ALA A 70 -3.05 34.93 -14.48
C ALA A 70 -4.23 34.11 -15.02
N ALA A 71 -4.19 33.77 -16.32
CA ALA A 71 -5.22 32.99 -17.00
C ALA A 71 -4.66 31.74 -17.67
N GLN A 72 -5.41 30.64 -17.65
CA GLN A 72 -5.05 29.37 -18.26
C GLN A 72 -6.03 29.02 -19.39
N VAL A 73 -5.50 28.50 -20.50
CA VAL A 73 -6.29 28.05 -21.64
C VAL A 73 -6.37 26.53 -21.58
N LEU A 74 -7.57 25.99 -21.44
CA LEU A 74 -7.88 24.57 -21.40
C LEU A 74 -8.51 24.14 -22.73
N ARG A 75 -8.10 22.99 -23.26
CA ARG A 75 -8.68 22.42 -24.49
C ARG A 75 -9.96 21.66 -24.15
N GLY A 76 -11.05 22.02 -24.81
CA GLY A 76 -12.39 21.49 -24.62
C GLY A 76 -12.51 20.03 -25.04
N ALA A 77 -12.22 19.13 -24.11
CA ALA A 77 -12.69 17.74 -24.12
C ALA A 77 -13.00 17.21 -22.71
N GLN A 78 -12.74 17.97 -21.63
CA GLN A 78 -12.85 17.47 -20.26
C GLN A 78 -13.44 18.46 -19.22
N SER A 79 -14.03 19.58 -19.63
CA SER A 79 -14.66 20.52 -18.70
C SER A 79 -16.19 20.32 -18.64
N GLU A 80 -16.62 19.14 -18.19
CA GLU A 80 -17.95 18.96 -17.58
C GLU A 80 -17.87 19.15 -16.05
N ILE A 81 -17.00 20.05 -15.59
CA ILE A 81 -16.97 20.44 -14.18
C ILE A 81 -17.94 21.61 -13.99
N GLY A 82 -19.19 21.25 -13.74
CA GLY A 82 -20.02 21.90 -12.72
C GLY A 82 -20.60 23.28 -13.04
N ALA A 83 -21.63 23.33 -13.89
CA ALA A 83 -22.73 24.27 -13.68
C ALA A 83 -23.95 23.45 -13.26
N ASN A 84 -24.40 23.62 -12.02
CA ASN A 84 -25.58 23.01 -11.36
C ASN A 84 -25.32 21.76 -10.50
N VAL A 85 -24.91 21.95 -9.25
CA VAL A 85 -25.40 21.12 -8.13
C VAL A 85 -25.75 22.05 -6.98
N ALA A 86 -27.03 21.98 -6.57
CA ALA A 86 -27.63 22.77 -5.52
C ALA A 86 -27.22 22.28 -4.12
N ILE A 87 -26.90 23.26 -3.27
CA ILE A 87 -27.25 23.42 -1.84
C ILE A 87 -27.41 22.13 -1.01
N GLY A 88 -26.42 21.86 -0.17
CA GLY A 88 -26.49 21.02 1.03
C GLY A 88 -25.46 21.53 2.05
N ALA A 89 -25.90 21.76 3.29
CA ALA A 89 -25.21 22.48 4.37
C ALA A 89 -23.80 21.96 4.77
N PRO A 90 -22.94 22.79 5.39
CA PRO A 90 -21.59 22.38 5.81
C PRO A 90 -21.59 21.68 7.18
N PRO A 91 -20.84 20.59 7.38
CA PRO A 91 -20.39 20.20 8.71
C PRO A 91 -19.09 20.93 9.06
N GLN A 92 -19.06 21.43 10.30
CA GLN A 92 -17.95 22.13 10.93
C GLN A 92 -16.78 21.17 11.27
N GLY A 93 -15.55 21.68 11.14
CA GLY A 93 -14.38 21.20 11.88
C GLY A 93 -13.17 20.80 11.03
N PRO A 94 -11.95 21.27 11.36
CA PRO A 94 -10.72 20.83 10.70
C PRO A 94 -10.28 19.45 11.22
N PRO A 95 -9.82 18.51 10.37
CA PRO A 95 -9.33 17.22 10.83
C PRO A 95 -7.93 17.35 11.42
N LYS A 96 -7.76 16.79 12.62
CA LYS A 96 -6.47 16.53 13.26
C LYS A 96 -5.75 15.40 12.49
N LEU A 97 -4.48 15.64 12.17
CA LEU A 97 -3.55 14.64 11.64
C LEU A 97 -3.34 13.50 12.67
N PRO A 98 -3.45 12.21 12.29
CA PRO A 98 -2.94 11.14 13.11
C PRO A 98 -1.46 10.88 12.81
N VAL A 99 -0.72 10.84 13.92
CA VAL A 99 0.64 10.33 14.10
C VAL A 99 0.77 8.92 13.53
N ALA A 100 1.90 8.68 12.87
CA ALA A 100 2.30 7.39 12.31
C ALA A 100 2.38 6.30 13.40
N GLN A 101 1.73 5.16 13.16
CA GLN A 101 1.91 3.92 13.90
C GLN A 101 2.47 2.87 12.95
N GLY A 102 3.67 2.38 13.28
CA GLY A 102 4.41 1.40 12.50
C GLY A 102 3.72 0.04 12.49
N MET A 103 3.70 -0.58 11.31
CA MET A 103 3.41 -2.00 11.17
C MET A 103 4.70 -2.73 10.81
N SER A 104 5.15 -3.51 11.80
CA SER A 104 6.14 -4.59 11.67
C SER A 104 5.62 -5.63 10.67
N ILE A 105 6.41 -5.88 9.63
CA ILE A 105 6.20 -6.97 8.68
C ILE A 105 7.07 -8.14 9.14
N ALA A 106 6.42 -9.20 9.64
CA ALA A 106 7.07 -10.48 9.88
C ALA A 106 7.39 -11.17 8.54
N PRO A 107 8.58 -11.77 8.36
CA PRO A 107 8.90 -12.48 7.13
C PRO A 107 8.27 -13.88 7.10
N ARG A 108 7.65 -14.17 5.96
CA ARG A 108 7.02 -15.44 5.59
C ARG A 108 8.12 -16.44 5.17
N LYS A 109 8.16 -17.58 5.87
CA LYS A 109 9.02 -18.75 5.65
C LYS A 109 8.71 -19.42 4.29
N PRO A 110 9.70 -19.73 3.44
CA PRO A 110 9.54 -20.69 2.35
C PRO A 110 10.10 -22.07 2.73
N ASP A 111 9.44 -23.10 2.22
CA ASP A 111 9.74 -24.52 2.43
C ASP A 111 11.06 -24.96 1.77
N ALA A 112 11.73 -25.91 2.45
CA ALA A 112 12.94 -26.59 1.99
C ALA A 112 12.64 -27.63 0.88
N PRO A 113 13.67 -28.09 0.17
CA PRO A 113 14.08 -29.47 0.40
C PRO A 113 15.58 -29.64 0.68
N ALA A 114 15.88 -30.80 1.25
CA ALA A 114 17.09 -31.18 1.97
C ALA A 114 18.33 -31.47 1.12
N ALA A 115 19.50 -31.11 1.65
CA ALA A 115 20.74 -31.92 1.66
C ALA A 115 21.73 -31.27 2.66
N GLY A 116 22.23 -32.04 3.62
CA GLY A 116 23.01 -31.54 4.76
C GLY A 116 24.51 -31.40 4.52
N LEU A 117 25.16 -30.62 5.39
CA LEU A 117 26.46 -30.85 6.05
C LEU A 117 26.76 -29.67 7.00
N ALA A 118 27.55 -29.93 8.03
CA ALA A 118 27.73 -29.19 9.28
C ALA A 118 28.52 -27.84 9.16
N PRO A 119 28.66 -27.04 10.25
CA PRO A 119 28.81 -25.59 10.20
C PRO A 119 30.27 -25.10 10.22
N ALA A 120 30.52 -23.96 9.57
CA ALA A 120 31.65 -23.09 9.81
C ALA A 120 31.13 -21.64 9.94
N GLY A 121 31.57 -20.95 10.98
CA GLY A 121 31.19 -19.58 11.27
C GLY A 121 31.76 -18.58 10.26
N GLU A 122 31.27 -17.34 10.34
CA GLU A 122 31.95 -16.07 10.02
C GLU A 122 30.89 -15.02 9.67
N SER A 123 30.62 -14.11 10.61
CA SER A 123 30.02 -12.81 10.32
C SER A 123 31.00 -11.72 10.77
N GLU A 124 32.17 -11.67 10.11
CA GLU A 124 33.16 -10.59 10.21
C GLU A 124 33.20 -9.79 8.89
N GLY A 125 32.04 -9.32 8.44
CA GLY A 125 31.91 -8.75 7.08
C GLY A 125 32.03 -7.23 6.97
N TRP A 126 32.04 -6.47 8.07
CA TRP A 126 31.98 -5.00 7.99
C TRP A 126 33.01 -4.26 8.85
N GLN A 127 33.52 -4.86 9.94
CA GLN A 127 34.47 -4.20 10.84
C GLN A 127 35.94 -4.35 10.41
N ALA A 128 36.27 -5.31 9.54
CA ALA A 128 37.62 -5.48 8.99
C ALA A 128 38.00 -4.47 7.89
N LEU A 129 37.01 -3.76 7.33
CA LEU A 129 37.22 -2.84 6.21
C LEU A 129 37.61 -1.42 6.64
N PHE A 130 37.48 -1.06 7.92
CA PHE A 130 37.75 0.29 8.42
C PHE A 130 38.29 0.32 9.86
N PRO A 131 39.50 -0.20 10.14
CA PRO A 131 40.09 -0.18 11.48
C PRO A 131 40.39 1.25 12.00
N ASP A 132 40.48 2.26 11.11
CA ASP A 132 40.87 3.63 11.46
C ASP A 132 39.72 4.57 11.83
N LEU A 133 38.46 4.10 11.87
CA LEU A 133 37.29 4.93 12.20
C LEU A 133 36.69 4.64 13.60
N GLY A 134 37.34 3.79 14.40
CA GLY A 134 36.81 3.28 15.67
C GLY A 134 37.36 3.89 16.96
N GLU A 135 38.39 4.73 16.91
CA GLU A 135 39.00 5.32 18.12
C GLU A 135 38.97 6.84 18.06
N GLY A 136 38.04 7.44 18.82
CA GLY A 136 38.07 8.87 19.10
C GLY A 136 36.71 9.49 19.40
N SER A 137 36.15 9.23 20.58
CA SER A 137 35.36 10.26 21.27
C SER A 137 35.31 9.99 22.77
N ASP A 138 36.43 10.26 23.44
CA ASP A 138 36.39 10.74 24.82
C ASP A 138 35.86 12.17 24.79
N ALA A 139 34.64 12.35 25.29
CA ALA A 139 34.10 13.65 25.67
C ALA A 139 33.40 13.46 27.02
N GLU A 140 34.22 13.59 28.06
CA GLU A 140 33.81 13.84 29.43
C GLU A 140 33.08 15.20 29.53
N GLU A 141 32.27 15.31 30.58
CA GLU A 141 31.99 16.57 31.28
C GLU A 141 30.91 17.52 30.70
N LEU A 142 29.68 17.40 31.20
CA LEU A 142 28.96 18.50 31.90
C LEU A 142 27.52 18.10 32.28
N GLY A 143 27.18 18.27 33.56
CA GLY A 143 25.82 18.68 33.95
C GLY A 143 24.96 17.66 34.70
N ALA A 144 25.28 17.43 35.97
CA ALA A 144 24.32 16.92 36.95
C ALA A 144 23.21 17.94 37.24
N LEU A 145 21.94 17.50 37.21
CA LEU A 145 20.85 18.09 38.02
C LEU A 145 19.84 17.00 38.43
N PRO A 146 19.17 17.15 39.60
CA PRO A 146 18.52 16.05 40.31
C PRO A 146 17.00 15.94 40.06
N HIS A 147 16.52 14.70 40.11
CA HIS A 147 15.31 14.24 40.83
C HIS A 147 13.97 14.96 40.62
N VAL A 148 12.99 14.29 39.99
CA VAL A 148 11.57 14.27 40.43
C VAL A 148 10.92 12.96 39.99
N ALA A 149 10.56 12.09 40.96
CA ALA A 149 9.68 10.95 40.74
C ALA A 149 8.20 11.41 40.70
N PRO A 150 7.34 10.83 39.85
CA PRO A 150 5.90 11.04 39.97
C PRO A 150 5.31 10.18 41.10
N PRO A 151 4.27 10.67 41.79
CA PRO A 151 3.76 10.08 43.01
C PRO A 151 2.89 8.84 42.76
N GLU A 152 3.05 7.86 43.65
CA GLU A 152 2.02 6.86 43.95
C GLU A 152 0.72 7.58 44.34
N ARG A 153 -0.34 7.36 43.57
CA ARG A 153 -1.71 7.55 44.05
C ARG A 153 -2.41 6.21 44.11
N SER A 154 -2.35 5.68 45.32
CA SER A 154 -3.41 4.91 45.97
C SER A 154 -4.80 5.47 45.63
N SER A 155 -5.67 4.61 45.10
CA SER A 155 -7.12 4.80 45.07
C SER A 155 -7.80 3.43 45.04
N ALA A 156 -8.12 2.98 46.25
CA ALA A 156 -9.33 2.26 46.67
C ALA A 156 -10.09 1.41 45.63
N GLN A 157 -10.01 0.10 45.87
CA GLN A 157 -11.08 -0.90 45.88
C GLN A 157 -12.51 -0.42 45.54
N VAL A 158 -13.14 -1.08 44.56
CA VAL A 158 -14.50 -1.63 44.72
C VAL A 158 -14.45 -3.10 44.28
N GLN A 159 -14.17 -3.94 45.27
CA GLN A 159 -14.26 -5.39 45.17
C GLN A 159 -15.74 -5.74 45.27
N MET A 160 -16.38 -6.14 44.17
CA MET A 160 -17.75 -6.65 44.23
C MET A 160 -17.75 -8.01 44.92
N VAL A 161 -18.15 -7.98 46.19
CA VAL A 161 -18.50 -9.12 47.02
C VAL A 161 -19.63 -9.88 46.33
N ARG A 162 -19.32 -11.13 45.96
CA ARG A 162 -20.29 -12.14 45.55
C ARG A 162 -21.01 -12.64 46.81
N PRO A 163 -22.31 -12.43 46.99
CA PRO A 163 -23.03 -13.07 48.08
C PRO A 163 -23.13 -14.57 47.82
N ALA A 164 -22.49 -15.36 48.67
CA ALA A 164 -22.75 -16.78 48.82
C ALA A 164 -24.12 -16.92 49.52
N LEU A 165 -25.11 -17.43 48.78
CA LEU A 165 -26.37 -17.90 49.34
C LEU A 165 -26.23 -19.40 49.67
N PRO A 166 -26.74 -19.86 50.82
CA PRO A 166 -26.56 -21.24 51.28
C PRO A 166 -27.45 -22.25 50.56
N GLU A 167 -26.95 -23.48 50.57
CA GLU A 167 -27.59 -24.76 50.26
C GLU A 167 -29.05 -24.88 50.71
N PRO A 168 -29.82 -25.72 49.99
CA PRO A 168 -30.37 -26.87 50.69
C PRO A 168 -30.11 -28.21 49.99
N GLU A 169 -29.78 -29.19 50.84
CA GLU A 169 -29.81 -30.64 50.64
C GLU A 169 -30.99 -31.14 49.79
N PRO A 170 -30.78 -32.24 49.06
CA PRO A 170 -31.77 -33.30 49.00
C PRO A 170 -31.28 -34.53 49.76
N GLU A 171 -31.97 -34.80 50.87
CA GLU A 171 -31.94 -36.05 51.63
C GLU A 171 -32.13 -37.26 50.70
N ALA A 172 -31.25 -38.24 50.84
CA ALA A 172 -31.45 -39.59 50.34
C ALA A 172 -32.36 -40.37 51.30
N PRO A 173 -33.32 -41.18 50.83
CA PRO A 173 -33.83 -42.29 51.60
C PRO A 173 -32.95 -43.55 51.40
N PRO A 174 -32.75 -44.34 52.46
CA PRO A 174 -31.83 -45.48 52.50
C PRO A 174 -32.40 -46.71 51.79
N GLY A 175 -31.49 -47.57 51.35
CA GLY A 175 -31.81 -48.92 50.90
C GLY A 175 -32.40 -49.78 52.01
N VAL A 176 -33.36 -50.61 51.63
CA VAL A 176 -33.74 -51.82 52.36
C VAL A 176 -33.48 -53.00 51.44
N ALA A 177 -32.37 -53.69 51.71
CA ALA A 177 -32.18 -55.06 51.30
C ALA A 177 -32.57 -55.94 52.49
N LEU A 178 -33.48 -56.89 52.30
CA LEU A 178 -33.51 -58.14 53.06
C LEU A 178 -34.36 -59.17 52.31
N ALA A 179 -33.72 -60.30 52.05
CA ALA A 179 -34.26 -61.52 51.48
C ALA A 179 -35.36 -62.14 52.35
N GLN A 180 -36.30 -62.87 51.73
CA GLN A 180 -36.89 -64.04 52.38
C GLN A 180 -37.50 -65.02 51.37
N ASP A 181 -36.89 -66.20 51.41
CA ASP A 181 -37.30 -67.56 51.09
C ASP A 181 -38.65 -67.88 50.42
N VAL A 182 -38.53 -68.80 49.47
CA VAL A 182 -39.56 -69.72 48.95
C VAL A 182 -39.96 -70.71 50.06
N PRO A 183 -41.23 -71.16 50.13
CA PRO A 183 -41.48 -72.55 49.73
C PRO A 183 -42.75 -72.74 48.89
N ALA A 184 -42.72 -73.79 48.07
CA ALA A 184 -43.83 -74.36 47.34
C ALA A 184 -44.84 -75.05 48.28
N ASP A 185 -46.14 -74.92 47.98
CA ASP A 185 -47.12 -76.01 47.74
C ASP A 185 -48.57 -75.51 47.94
N SER A 186 -49.37 -75.61 46.85
CA SER A 186 -50.81 -75.93 46.67
C SER A 186 -51.89 -75.54 47.73
N PRO A 187 -53.20 -75.36 47.41
CA PRO A 187 -53.93 -75.87 46.24
C PRO A 187 -54.86 -74.86 45.53
N VAL A 188 -55.31 -75.28 44.34
CA VAL A 188 -56.40 -74.69 43.55
C VAL A 188 -57.66 -74.58 44.41
N SER A 189 -58.10 -73.36 44.66
CA SER A 189 -59.42 -73.07 45.23
C SER A 189 -60.14 -72.10 44.29
N GLU A 190 -61.19 -72.59 43.63
CA GLU A 190 -62.19 -71.78 42.92
C GLU A 190 -62.85 -70.82 43.93
N VAL A 191 -62.25 -69.65 44.11
CA VAL A 191 -62.87 -68.56 44.84
C VAL A 191 -63.52 -67.66 43.81
N ALA A 192 -64.85 -67.62 43.85
CA ALA A 192 -65.67 -66.67 43.11
C ALA A 192 -65.05 -65.26 43.21
N ALA A 193 -64.53 -64.78 42.09
CA ALA A 193 -63.83 -63.51 41.98
C ALA A 193 -64.78 -62.37 42.37
N LYS A 194 -64.69 -61.92 43.63
CA LYS A 194 -65.27 -60.66 44.05
C LYS A 194 -64.54 -59.57 43.26
N PHE A 195 -65.27 -58.90 42.39
CA PHE A 195 -64.79 -57.76 41.62
C PHE A 195 -64.27 -56.70 42.59
N ASP A 196 -62.94 -56.60 42.68
CA ASP A 196 -62.28 -55.62 43.52
C ASP A 196 -62.24 -54.28 42.79
N GLY A 197 -63.30 -53.49 42.95
CA GLY A 197 -63.44 -52.17 42.30
C GLY A 197 -62.27 -51.22 42.60
N GLY A 198 -61.54 -51.45 43.71
CA GLY A 198 -60.33 -50.71 44.08
C GLY A 198 -59.20 -50.85 43.06
N VAL A 199 -59.02 -52.04 42.48
CA VAL A 199 -57.97 -52.32 41.49
C VAL A 199 -58.25 -51.60 40.17
N LEU A 200 -59.52 -51.50 39.77
CA LEU A 200 -59.92 -50.77 38.56
C LEU A 200 -59.82 -49.26 38.76
N THR A 201 -60.21 -48.72 39.91
CA THR A 201 -60.00 -47.29 40.21
C THR A 201 -58.51 -46.95 40.29
N GLY A 202 -57.68 -47.83 40.85
CA GLY A 202 -56.22 -47.67 40.89
C GLY A 202 -55.57 -47.74 39.51
N ALA A 203 -56.02 -48.64 38.63
CA ALA A 203 -55.54 -48.75 37.25
C ALA A 203 -55.95 -47.54 36.39
N ILE A 204 -57.14 -46.97 36.62
CA ILE A 204 -57.60 -45.76 35.95
C ILE A 204 -56.83 -44.52 36.46
N ALA A 205 -56.57 -44.44 37.76
CA ALA A 205 -55.76 -43.37 38.35
C ALA A 205 -54.31 -43.40 37.84
N SER A 206 -53.68 -44.57 37.81
CA SER A 206 -52.31 -44.72 37.30
C SER A 206 -52.20 -44.47 35.79
N GLN A 207 -53.22 -44.84 35.00
CA GLN A 207 -53.29 -44.44 33.59
C GLN A 207 -53.43 -42.92 33.41
N ARG A 208 -54.16 -42.26 34.31
CA ARG A 208 -54.34 -40.81 34.27
C ARG A 208 -53.06 -40.07 34.63
N GLU A 209 -52.29 -40.59 35.58
CA GLU A 209 -50.96 -40.08 35.96
C GLU A 209 -49.90 -40.34 34.87
N ALA A 210 -49.97 -41.47 34.16
CA ALA A 210 -49.06 -41.80 33.07
C ALA A 210 -49.34 -41.03 31.76
N ARG A 211 -50.48 -40.33 31.66
CA ARG A 211 -50.86 -39.60 30.45
C ARG A 211 -50.05 -38.31 30.34
N ALA A 212 -49.53 -38.04 29.15
CA ALA A 212 -48.82 -36.79 28.89
C ALA A 212 -49.74 -35.57 29.15
N PRO A 213 -49.22 -34.47 29.72
CA PRO A 213 -50.04 -33.37 30.25
C PRO A 213 -50.96 -32.69 29.23
N PHE A 214 -50.62 -32.73 27.94
CA PHE A 214 -51.36 -32.08 26.87
C PHE A 214 -51.98 -33.08 25.88
N ALA A 215 -52.11 -34.36 26.24
CA ALA A 215 -52.71 -35.36 25.37
C ALA A 215 -54.22 -35.09 25.24
N PRO A 216 -54.77 -34.91 24.02
CA PRO A 216 -56.16 -34.50 23.81
C PRO A 216 -57.13 -35.55 24.35
N GLU A 217 -58.20 -35.11 25.01
CA GLU A 217 -59.30 -35.96 25.44
C GLU A 217 -60.19 -36.31 24.23
N GLY A 218 -59.87 -37.43 23.57
CA GLY A 218 -60.64 -37.94 22.42
C GLY A 218 -59.84 -37.96 21.11
N PHE A 219 -60.55 -38.05 19.99
CA PHE A 219 -59.97 -38.04 18.65
C PHE A 219 -59.59 -36.62 18.23
N ASP A 220 -58.29 -36.35 18.06
CA ASP A 220 -57.81 -35.11 17.47
C ASP A 220 -57.67 -35.30 15.95
N ALA A 221 -58.53 -34.63 15.18
CA ALA A 221 -58.55 -34.70 13.71
C ALA A 221 -57.36 -33.98 13.05
N ARG A 222 -56.52 -33.27 13.81
CA ARG A 222 -55.37 -32.54 13.27
C ARG A 222 -54.27 -33.50 12.80
N PRO A 223 -53.59 -33.20 11.68
CA PRO A 223 -52.46 -34.00 11.22
C PRO A 223 -51.37 -34.08 12.30
N GLY A 224 -50.65 -35.21 12.33
CA GLY A 224 -49.56 -35.41 13.27
C GLY A 224 -48.47 -34.36 13.12
N HIS A 225 -47.99 -33.80 14.24
CA HIS A 225 -46.87 -32.86 14.22
C HIS A 225 -45.58 -33.59 13.84
N VAL A 226 -44.92 -33.12 12.77
CA VAL A 226 -43.67 -33.72 12.26
C VAL A 226 -42.44 -32.93 12.75
N PRO A 227 -41.60 -33.47 13.65
CA PRO A 227 -40.43 -32.77 14.19
C PRO A 227 -39.37 -32.47 13.13
N ALA A 228 -39.22 -33.35 12.14
CA ALA A 228 -38.30 -33.16 11.02
C ALA A 228 -38.64 -31.90 10.20
N CYS A 229 -39.93 -31.58 10.01
CA CYS A 229 -40.34 -30.36 9.32
C CYS A 229 -39.95 -29.11 10.12
N ALA A 230 -40.07 -29.14 11.46
CA ALA A 230 -39.61 -28.04 12.30
C ALA A 230 -38.10 -27.80 12.17
N ALA A 231 -37.31 -28.88 12.17
CA ALA A 231 -35.86 -28.81 11.99
C ALA A 231 -35.49 -28.26 10.60
N LEU A 232 -36.10 -28.78 9.53
CA LEU A 232 -35.85 -28.36 8.16
C LEU A 232 -36.20 -26.87 7.94
N LEU A 233 -37.36 -26.43 8.45
CA LEU A 233 -37.73 -25.01 8.37
C LEU A 233 -36.73 -24.11 9.10
N SER A 234 -36.31 -24.49 10.32
CA SER A 234 -35.26 -23.75 11.04
C SER A 234 -33.90 -23.80 10.32
N ALA A 235 -33.58 -24.87 9.60
CA ALA A 235 -32.34 -24.98 8.83
C ALA A 235 -32.35 -24.07 7.60
N LEU A 236 -33.51 -23.84 6.98
CA LEU A 236 -33.67 -22.91 5.87
C LEU A 236 -33.64 -21.45 6.34
N ALA A 237 -34.44 -21.12 7.37
CA ALA A 237 -34.50 -19.77 7.90
C ALA A 237 -34.46 -19.79 9.44
N PRO A 238 -33.57 -19.02 10.08
CA PRO A 238 -33.44 -19.00 11.52
C PRO A 238 -34.76 -18.56 12.17
N GLY A 239 -35.22 -19.39 13.12
CA GLY A 239 -36.49 -19.17 13.81
C GLY A 239 -37.75 -19.70 13.12
N ALA A 240 -37.70 -20.11 11.85
CA ALA A 240 -38.91 -20.57 11.14
C ALA A 240 -39.51 -21.85 11.73
N GLY A 241 -38.68 -22.79 12.19
CA GLY A 241 -39.15 -23.96 12.92
C GLY A 241 -39.76 -23.63 14.29
N GLN A 242 -39.37 -22.51 14.90
CA GLN A 242 -39.99 -22.05 16.14
C GLN A 242 -41.40 -21.51 15.90
N ILE A 243 -41.64 -20.81 14.78
CA ILE A 243 -42.98 -20.38 14.37
C ILE A 243 -43.86 -21.60 14.07
N TYR A 244 -43.31 -22.61 13.39
CA TYR A 244 -44.02 -23.88 13.17
C TYR A 244 -44.40 -24.57 14.49
N ASN A 245 -43.57 -24.45 15.53
CA ASN A 245 -43.84 -24.94 16.88
C ASN A 245 -44.69 -23.98 17.75
N GLY A 246 -45.15 -22.84 17.22
CA GLY A 246 -45.94 -21.84 17.95
C GLY A 246 -45.16 -20.95 18.91
N GLN A 247 -43.84 -20.82 18.74
CA GLN A 247 -42.93 -20.02 19.58
C GLN A 247 -42.41 -18.78 18.82
N GLU A 248 -43.30 -17.82 18.55
CA GLU A 248 -43.02 -16.64 17.74
C GLU A 248 -41.95 -15.73 18.35
N GLU A 249 -41.95 -15.53 19.67
CA GLU A 249 -40.96 -14.69 20.37
C GLU A 249 -39.53 -15.24 20.22
N ARG A 250 -39.37 -16.57 20.31
CA ARG A 250 -38.07 -17.23 20.12
C ARG A 250 -37.61 -17.15 18.67
N ALA A 251 -38.55 -17.18 17.72
CA ALA A 251 -38.22 -17.03 16.31
C ALA A 251 -37.53 -15.69 16.03
N LEU A 252 -38.04 -14.59 16.61
CA LEU A 252 -37.43 -13.27 16.50
C LEU A 252 -36.02 -13.23 17.12
N HIS A 253 -35.83 -13.84 18.28
CA HIS A 253 -34.52 -13.91 18.94
C HIS A 253 -33.46 -14.60 18.08
N TYR A 254 -33.82 -15.70 17.41
CA TYR A 254 -32.93 -16.38 16.46
C TYR A 254 -32.76 -15.61 15.15
N GLY A 255 -33.82 -14.97 14.66
CA GLY A 255 -33.77 -14.09 13.50
C GLY A 255 -32.76 -12.95 13.69
N LEU A 256 -32.78 -12.27 14.84
CA LEU A 256 -31.82 -11.19 15.12
C LEU A 256 -30.35 -11.65 15.20
N ARG A 257 -30.12 -12.93 15.48
CA ARG A 257 -28.78 -13.53 15.59
C ARG A 257 -28.38 -14.35 14.36
N PHE A 258 -29.06 -14.15 13.22
CA PHE A 258 -28.87 -14.98 12.03
C PHE A 258 -27.46 -14.98 11.45
N LEU A 259 -26.70 -13.90 11.65
CA LEU A 259 -25.32 -13.80 11.17
C LEU A 259 -24.36 -14.76 11.91
N LEU A 260 -24.77 -15.31 13.06
CA LEU A 260 -23.98 -16.23 13.86
C LEU A 260 -24.40 -17.68 13.57
N ILE A 261 -23.47 -18.50 13.09
CA ILE A 261 -23.72 -19.91 12.75
C ILE A 261 -24.14 -20.74 13.99
N LEU A 262 -23.52 -20.49 15.15
CA LEU A 262 -23.78 -21.25 16.37
C LEU A 262 -25.23 -21.11 16.87
N PRO A 263 -25.79 -19.90 17.06
CA PRO A 263 -27.21 -19.71 17.35
C PRO A 263 -28.16 -20.34 16.32
N TRP A 264 -27.76 -20.41 15.05
CA TRP A 264 -28.57 -21.05 14.01
C TRP A 264 -28.67 -22.56 14.22
N ILE A 265 -27.54 -23.25 14.42
CA ILE A 265 -27.53 -24.69 14.72
C ILE A 265 -28.36 -24.99 15.98
N GLU A 266 -28.22 -24.14 17.02
CA GLU A 266 -29.02 -24.26 18.23
C GLU A 266 -30.52 -24.09 17.96
N SER A 267 -30.90 -23.16 17.08
CA SER A 267 -32.30 -22.99 16.65
C SER A 267 -32.89 -24.26 16.03
N VAL A 268 -32.11 -24.98 15.21
CA VAL A 268 -32.51 -26.24 14.58
C VAL A 268 -32.69 -27.34 15.63
N ARG A 269 -31.72 -27.50 16.54
CA ARG A 269 -31.78 -28.50 17.62
C ARG A 269 -32.97 -28.27 18.54
N GLN A 270 -33.20 -27.03 18.96
CA GLN A 270 -34.33 -26.68 19.81
C GLN A 270 -35.67 -26.84 19.10
N ALA A 271 -35.76 -26.50 17.81
CA ALA A 271 -36.99 -26.69 17.03
C ALA A 271 -37.33 -28.18 16.91
N HIS A 272 -36.34 -29.03 16.67
CA HIS A 272 -36.53 -30.49 16.64
C HIS A 272 -36.96 -31.02 18.01
N ALA A 273 -36.21 -30.70 19.07
CA ALA A 273 -36.50 -31.17 20.43
C ALA A 273 -37.88 -30.73 20.92
N ARG A 274 -38.30 -29.49 20.59
CA ARG A 274 -39.65 -29.01 20.90
C ARG A 274 -40.71 -29.72 20.06
N GLY A 275 -40.45 -29.96 18.78
CA GLY A 275 -41.32 -30.73 17.90
C GLY A 275 -41.57 -32.15 18.43
N GLU A 276 -40.53 -32.81 18.95
CA GLU A 276 -40.67 -34.11 19.62
C GLU A 276 -41.57 -34.05 20.86
N ARG A 277 -41.40 -33.02 21.70
CA ARG A 277 -42.29 -32.81 22.86
C ARG A 277 -43.74 -32.55 22.46
N ILE A 278 -43.98 -31.86 21.34
CA ILE A 278 -45.34 -31.64 20.81
C ILE A 278 -45.93 -32.95 20.28
N ARG A 279 -45.12 -33.75 19.55
CA ARG A 279 -45.51 -35.06 19.02
C ARG A 279 -45.91 -36.03 20.14
N THR A 280 -45.17 -36.00 21.24
CA THR A 280 -45.39 -36.81 22.45
C THR A 280 -46.32 -36.17 23.48
N PHE A 281 -46.97 -35.05 23.14
CA PHE A 281 -47.93 -34.34 24.00
C PHE A 281 -47.38 -33.82 25.35
N TYR A 282 -46.05 -33.69 25.49
CA TYR A 282 -45.38 -32.99 26.60
C TYR A 282 -45.27 -31.48 26.39
N ALA A 283 -45.75 -30.98 25.25
CA ALA A 283 -45.89 -29.57 24.94
C ALA A 283 -47.24 -29.31 24.25
N PRO A 284 -47.84 -28.13 24.45
CA PRO A 284 -49.10 -27.78 23.81
C PRO A 284 -48.93 -27.75 22.29
N ARG A 285 -49.92 -28.32 21.57
CA ARG A 285 -49.96 -28.24 20.11
C ARG A 285 -50.17 -26.79 19.65
N PRO A 286 -49.48 -26.36 18.58
CA PRO A 286 -49.69 -25.04 17.99
C PRO A 286 -51.11 -24.90 17.40
N LYS A 287 -51.54 -23.65 17.17
CA LYS A 287 -52.81 -23.34 16.50
C LYS A 287 -52.80 -23.84 15.06
N ASP A 288 -53.97 -24.09 14.48
CA ASP A 288 -54.08 -24.51 13.08
C ASP A 288 -53.50 -23.45 12.13
N GLY A 289 -52.89 -23.92 11.04
CA GLY A 289 -52.27 -23.05 10.03
C GLY A 289 -50.85 -22.55 10.36
N VAL A 290 -50.20 -23.03 11.42
CA VAL A 290 -48.80 -22.65 11.73
C VAL A 290 -47.81 -22.97 10.61
N PHE A 291 -48.06 -24.00 9.82
CA PHE A 291 -47.23 -24.33 8.66
C PHE A 291 -47.19 -23.18 7.64
N TRP A 292 -48.36 -22.64 7.27
CA TRP A 292 -48.45 -21.51 6.36
C TRP A 292 -47.86 -20.22 6.95
N ARG A 293 -48.00 -20.02 8.27
CA ARG A 293 -47.34 -18.90 8.96
C ARG A 293 -45.83 -19.02 8.92
N ALA A 294 -45.28 -20.21 9.15
CA ALA A 294 -43.84 -20.46 9.07
C ALA A 294 -43.32 -20.27 7.62
N LEU A 295 -44.08 -20.71 6.62
CA LEU A 295 -43.74 -20.48 5.21
C LEU A 295 -43.77 -18.99 4.84
N ARG A 296 -44.80 -18.25 5.28
CA ARG A 296 -44.90 -16.79 5.08
C ARG A 296 -43.74 -16.06 5.75
N TYR A 297 -43.37 -16.45 6.97
CA TYR A 297 -42.21 -15.93 7.66
C TYR A 297 -40.93 -16.20 6.86
N LEU A 298 -40.73 -17.41 6.35
CA LEU A 298 -39.58 -17.76 5.54
C LEU A 298 -39.47 -16.86 4.29
N VAL A 299 -40.57 -16.64 3.57
CA VAL A 299 -40.59 -15.75 2.40
C VAL A 299 -40.26 -14.31 2.80
N LEU A 300 -40.90 -13.79 3.86
CA LEU A 300 -40.67 -12.43 4.34
C LEU A 300 -39.23 -12.23 4.85
N TRP A 301 -38.69 -13.24 5.51
CA TRP A 301 -37.31 -13.27 5.99
C TRP A 301 -36.31 -13.12 4.84
N TYR A 302 -36.44 -13.92 3.78
CA TYR A 302 -35.56 -13.79 2.62
C TYR A 302 -35.75 -12.47 1.88
N ALA A 303 -36.97 -11.92 1.82
CA ALA A 303 -37.19 -10.59 1.25
C ALA A 303 -36.41 -9.51 2.02
N VAL A 304 -36.39 -9.57 3.36
CA VAL A 304 -35.59 -8.66 4.20
C VAL A 304 -34.08 -8.87 3.98
N VAL A 305 -33.61 -10.11 3.93
CA VAL A 305 -32.18 -10.41 3.67
C VAL A 305 -31.73 -9.90 2.31
N ILE A 306 -32.53 -10.09 1.26
CA ILE A 306 -32.26 -9.59 -0.09
C ILE A 306 -32.22 -8.05 -0.09
N ALA A 307 -33.18 -7.40 0.57
CA ALA A 307 -33.20 -5.93 0.68
C ALA A 307 -31.94 -5.39 1.36
N ILE A 308 -31.49 -6.01 2.46
CA ILE A 308 -30.24 -5.65 3.15
C ILE A 308 -29.04 -5.86 2.23
N ALA A 309 -28.96 -6.99 1.53
CA ALA A 309 -27.87 -7.28 0.59
C ALA A 309 -27.81 -6.28 -0.57
N LEU A 310 -28.96 -5.86 -1.11
CA LEU A 310 -29.04 -4.82 -2.15
C LEU A 310 -28.56 -3.46 -1.64
N VAL A 311 -28.96 -3.05 -0.42
CA VAL A 311 -28.51 -1.80 0.19
C VAL A 311 -27.00 -1.82 0.44
N LEU A 312 -26.47 -2.93 0.99
CA LEU A 312 -25.03 -3.09 1.22
C LEU A 312 -24.24 -3.11 -0.10
N GLY A 313 -24.75 -3.80 -1.12
CA GLY A 313 -24.15 -3.82 -2.46
C GLY A 313 -24.14 -2.43 -3.10
N TRP A 314 -25.24 -1.68 -2.98
CA TRP A 314 -25.32 -0.30 -3.44
C TRP A 314 -24.33 0.62 -2.71
N MET A 315 -24.22 0.50 -1.38
CA MET A 315 -23.24 1.25 -0.59
C MET A 315 -21.81 0.88 -0.97
N ALA A 316 -21.50 -0.41 -1.11
CA ALA A 316 -20.18 -0.88 -1.53
C ALA A 316 -19.79 -0.34 -2.90
N ASN A 317 -20.74 -0.32 -3.86
CA ASN A 317 -20.52 0.27 -5.18
C ASN A 317 -20.23 1.78 -5.09
N ARG A 318 -20.95 2.53 -4.24
CA ARG A 318 -20.68 3.96 -4.00
C ARG A 318 -19.30 4.20 -3.40
N PHE A 319 -18.87 3.37 -2.44
CA PHE A 319 -17.52 3.46 -1.88
C PHE A 319 -16.45 3.10 -2.90
N TYR A 320 -16.70 2.09 -3.73
CA TYR A 320 -15.80 1.70 -4.82
C TYR A 320 -15.63 2.81 -5.84
N GLU A 321 -16.73 3.41 -6.31
CA GLU A 321 -16.71 4.58 -7.21
C GLU A 321 -15.96 5.77 -6.57
N ALA A 322 -16.21 6.04 -5.28
CA ALA A 322 -15.52 7.11 -4.57
C ALA A 322 -14.01 6.85 -4.42
N ALA A 323 -13.61 5.60 -4.16
CA ALA A 323 -12.22 5.20 -4.07
C ALA A 323 -11.52 5.28 -5.43
N GLN A 324 -12.16 4.84 -6.51
CA GLN A 324 -11.62 4.97 -7.87
C GLN A 324 -11.45 6.43 -8.28
N ARG A 325 -12.40 7.31 -7.95
CA ARG A 325 -12.25 8.75 -8.21
C ARG A 325 -11.02 9.34 -7.53
N ARG A 326 -10.72 8.93 -6.28
CA ARG A 326 -9.50 9.37 -5.58
C ARG A 326 -8.23 8.91 -6.29
N ASN A 327 -8.19 7.66 -6.77
CA ASN A 327 -7.03 7.11 -7.46
C ASN A 327 -6.80 7.79 -8.82
N HIS A 328 -7.86 8.09 -9.57
CA HIS A 328 -7.74 8.79 -10.86
C HIS A 328 -7.26 10.25 -10.71
N VAL A 329 -7.69 10.95 -9.66
CA VAL A 329 -7.23 12.33 -9.39
C VAL A 329 -5.76 12.34 -8.94
N ALA A 330 -5.28 11.30 -8.25
CA ALA A 330 -3.88 11.21 -7.83
C ALA A 330 -2.90 10.80 -8.95
N GLN A 331 -3.35 10.05 -9.97
CA GLN A 331 -2.44 9.47 -10.97
C GLN A 331 -2.26 10.26 -12.27
N VAL A 332 -3.21 11.11 -12.72
CA VAL A 332 -3.23 11.51 -14.15
C VAL A 332 -2.95 12.99 -14.43
N VAL A 333 -3.02 13.90 -13.45
CA VAL A 333 -3.03 15.35 -13.80
C VAL A 333 -1.88 16.18 -13.21
N GLN A 334 -1.20 15.75 -12.15
CA GLN A 334 -0.13 16.56 -11.56
C GLN A 334 1.27 15.98 -11.66
N VAL A 335 1.45 14.67 -11.87
CA VAL A 335 2.82 14.11 -11.89
C VAL A 335 3.40 14.15 -13.29
N GLU A 336 2.63 13.83 -14.33
CA GLU A 336 3.19 13.74 -15.70
C GLU A 336 3.54 15.12 -16.28
N GLU A 337 2.64 16.12 -16.17
CA GLU A 337 2.93 17.47 -16.68
C GLU A 337 4.01 18.20 -15.84
N VAL A 338 4.07 17.97 -14.53
CA VAL A 338 5.10 18.56 -13.66
C VAL A 338 6.45 17.87 -13.85
N VAL A 339 6.48 16.54 -14.03
CA VAL A 339 7.70 15.79 -14.32
C VAL A 339 8.20 16.10 -15.73
N GLU A 340 7.35 16.25 -16.73
CA GLU A 340 7.76 16.63 -18.09
C GLU A 340 8.32 18.06 -18.13
N ARG A 341 7.72 18.99 -17.38
CA ARG A 341 8.24 20.36 -17.24
C ARG A 341 9.54 20.42 -16.42
N ALA A 342 9.68 19.59 -15.39
CA ALA A 342 10.92 19.52 -14.60
C ALA A 342 12.06 18.84 -15.37
N THR A 343 11.78 17.75 -16.08
CA THR A 343 12.78 17.02 -16.86
C THR A 343 13.28 17.83 -18.06
N SER A 344 12.40 18.56 -18.75
CA SER A 344 12.80 19.49 -19.81
C SER A 344 13.67 20.64 -19.29
N GLY A 345 13.33 21.20 -18.12
CA GLY A 345 14.15 22.22 -17.45
C GLY A 345 15.55 21.71 -17.06
N VAL A 346 15.64 20.50 -16.49
CA VAL A 346 16.92 19.89 -16.08
C VAL A 346 17.78 19.54 -17.30
N GLN A 347 17.20 19.04 -18.39
CA GLN A 347 17.95 18.75 -19.61
C GLN A 347 18.53 20.02 -20.23
N PHE A 348 17.74 21.10 -20.29
CA PHE A 348 18.22 22.39 -20.77
C PHE A 348 19.37 22.93 -19.90
N ALA A 349 19.21 22.88 -18.56
CA ALA A 349 20.26 23.29 -17.64
C ALA A 349 21.56 22.48 -17.81
N ARG A 350 21.45 21.17 -18.06
CA ARG A 350 22.61 20.30 -18.31
C ARG A 350 23.35 20.64 -19.60
N VAL A 351 22.63 20.94 -20.67
CA VAL A 351 23.24 21.36 -21.95
C VAL A 351 23.97 22.69 -21.77
N VAL A 352 23.36 23.65 -21.08
CA VAL A 352 23.98 24.95 -20.80
C VAL A 352 25.22 24.81 -19.90
N ALA A 353 25.13 24.01 -18.84
CA ALA A 353 26.25 23.76 -17.92
C ALA A 353 27.43 23.07 -18.63
N ASN A 354 27.17 22.06 -19.46
CA ASN A 354 28.21 21.40 -20.24
C ASN A 354 28.83 22.35 -21.27
N GLY A 355 28.03 23.19 -21.93
CA GLY A 355 28.54 24.20 -22.87
C GLY A 355 29.42 25.25 -22.18
N ALA A 356 29.06 25.67 -20.96
CA ALA A 356 29.87 26.59 -20.16
C ALA A 356 31.17 25.94 -19.67
N LEU A 357 31.11 24.67 -19.25
CA LEU A 357 32.29 23.89 -18.86
C LEU A 357 33.27 23.74 -20.03
N GLN A 358 32.77 23.41 -21.23
CA GLN A 358 33.58 23.26 -22.43
C GLN A 358 34.33 24.57 -22.73
N LYS A 359 33.61 25.69 -22.77
CA LYS A 359 34.22 27.01 -22.98
C LYS A 359 35.25 27.37 -21.91
N ALA A 360 35.01 27.00 -20.66
CA ALA A 360 35.97 27.24 -19.58
C ALA A 360 37.22 26.35 -19.70
N LEU A 361 37.09 25.12 -20.20
CA LEU A 361 38.20 24.24 -20.49
C LEU A 361 39.01 24.74 -21.69
N ASP A 362 38.33 25.13 -22.77
CA ASP A 362 38.96 25.68 -23.97
C ASP A 362 39.73 26.97 -23.63
N ALA A 363 39.12 27.89 -22.88
CA ALA A 363 39.79 29.11 -22.42
C ALA A 363 40.95 28.85 -21.44
N LYS A 364 40.88 27.79 -20.63
CA LYS A 364 42.02 27.37 -19.79
C LYS A 364 43.14 26.77 -20.64
N GLN A 365 42.79 26.04 -21.69
CA GLN A 365 43.75 25.42 -22.60
C GLN A 365 44.48 26.47 -23.45
N GLU A 366 43.77 27.50 -23.92
CA GLU A 366 44.37 28.67 -24.60
C GLU A 366 45.28 29.50 -23.69
N ARG A 367 44.97 29.57 -22.39
CA ARG A 367 45.74 30.36 -21.41
C ARG A 367 46.92 29.64 -20.78
N GLN A 368 47.12 28.35 -21.06
CA GLN A 368 48.32 27.66 -20.61
C GLN A 368 49.40 27.84 -21.68
N PRO A 369 50.37 28.75 -21.49
CA PRO A 369 51.48 28.89 -22.42
C PRO A 369 52.28 27.60 -22.45
N GLU A 370 52.32 26.97 -23.62
CA GLU A 370 53.43 26.14 -24.13
C GLU A 370 54.31 25.44 -23.09
N PHE A 371 53.72 24.54 -22.31
CA PHE A 371 54.37 23.26 -22.00
C PHE A 371 53.71 22.20 -22.87
N THR A 372 53.65 22.46 -24.17
CA THR A 372 53.08 21.51 -25.11
C THR A 372 54.18 20.53 -25.51
N MET A 373 54.37 19.51 -24.67
CA MET A 373 54.96 18.25 -25.16
C MET A 373 54.28 17.94 -26.49
N SER A 374 55.09 17.65 -27.50
CA SER A 374 54.57 17.39 -28.84
C SER A 374 53.49 16.29 -28.79
N PRO A 375 52.47 16.31 -29.65
CA PRO A 375 51.41 15.29 -29.62
C PRO A 375 51.97 13.86 -29.67
N SER A 376 53.08 13.66 -30.39
CA SER A 376 53.81 12.39 -30.47
C SER A 376 54.46 11.99 -29.14
N GLU A 377 55.14 12.91 -28.48
CA GLU A 377 55.75 12.73 -27.16
C GLU A 377 54.70 12.45 -26.08
N ARG A 378 53.59 13.19 -26.09
CA ARG A 378 52.46 12.97 -25.19
C ARG A 378 51.82 11.60 -25.42
N ALA A 379 51.63 11.21 -26.68
CA ALA A 379 51.14 9.88 -27.04
C ALA A 379 52.10 8.79 -26.54
N HIS A 380 53.42 8.99 -26.67
CA HIS A 380 54.41 8.04 -26.19
C HIS A 380 54.42 7.89 -24.65
N ARG A 381 54.41 9.00 -23.90
CA ARG A 381 54.32 8.94 -22.43
C ARG A 381 53.03 8.27 -21.95
N LEU A 382 51.90 8.58 -22.58
CA LEU A 382 50.62 7.92 -22.29
C LEU A 382 50.65 6.44 -22.66
N TYR A 383 51.37 6.05 -23.72
CA TYR A 383 51.55 4.66 -24.11
C TYR A 383 52.32 3.87 -23.06
N VAL A 384 53.43 4.40 -22.55
CA VAL A 384 54.22 3.76 -21.48
C VAL A 384 53.38 3.58 -20.20
N ILE A 385 52.65 4.62 -19.79
CA ILE A 385 51.74 4.54 -18.62
C ILE A 385 50.64 3.51 -18.86
N GLY A 386 50.00 3.56 -20.02
CA GLY A 386 48.93 2.64 -20.41
C GLY A 386 49.41 1.19 -20.42
N HIS A 387 50.62 0.93 -20.94
CA HIS A 387 51.25 -0.39 -20.97
C HIS A 387 51.47 -0.93 -19.55
N GLY A 388 51.88 -0.09 -18.60
CA GLY A 388 51.95 -0.45 -17.18
C GLY A 388 50.60 -0.89 -16.61
N TYR A 389 49.49 -0.24 -16.99
CA TYR A 389 48.15 -0.69 -16.61
C TYR A 389 47.77 -2.04 -17.23
N CYS A 390 48.22 -2.31 -18.46
CA CYS A 390 47.96 -3.58 -19.13
C CYS A 390 48.68 -4.74 -18.43
N ILE A 391 49.93 -4.55 -18.00
CA ILE A 391 50.72 -5.55 -17.26
C ILE A 391 50.13 -5.82 -15.86
N THR A 392 49.69 -4.77 -15.16
CA THR A 392 49.14 -4.88 -13.80
C THR A 392 47.71 -5.44 -13.76
N GLY A 393 47.13 -5.80 -14.91
CA GLY A 393 45.78 -6.36 -15.01
C GLY A 393 44.65 -5.33 -14.84
N GLN A 394 44.96 -4.04 -14.87
CA GLN A 394 43.96 -2.97 -14.78
C GLN A 394 43.36 -2.66 -16.16
N TYR A 395 42.63 -3.63 -16.72
CA TYR A 395 42.20 -3.61 -18.12
C TYR A 395 41.35 -2.40 -18.51
N ALA A 396 40.48 -1.91 -17.63
CA ALA A 396 39.68 -0.70 -17.89
C ALA A 396 40.54 0.56 -18.04
N MET A 397 41.59 0.69 -17.22
CA MET A 397 42.53 1.82 -17.29
C MET A 397 43.46 1.68 -18.49
N CYS A 398 43.93 0.47 -18.79
CA CYS A 398 44.69 0.16 -20.01
C CYS A 398 43.89 0.53 -21.28
N GLU A 399 42.63 0.11 -21.41
CA GLU A 399 41.78 0.44 -22.57
C GLU A 399 41.57 1.96 -22.70
N ALA A 400 41.18 2.64 -21.61
CA ALA A 400 40.94 4.08 -21.63
C ALA A 400 42.19 4.88 -21.98
N THR A 401 43.36 4.45 -21.48
CA THR A 401 44.64 5.13 -21.75
C THR A 401 45.10 4.88 -23.18
N MET A 402 45.03 3.64 -23.67
CA MET A 402 45.38 3.30 -25.06
C MET A 402 44.46 3.98 -26.08
N ARG A 403 43.17 4.15 -25.75
CA ARG A 403 42.24 4.94 -26.57
C ARG A 403 42.63 6.43 -26.66
N ARG A 404 43.21 6.99 -25.61
CA ARG A 404 43.74 8.37 -25.64
C ARG A 404 45.00 8.44 -26.50
N VAL A 405 45.89 7.46 -26.40
CA VAL A 405 47.09 7.36 -27.25
C VAL A 405 46.70 7.33 -28.72
N THR A 406 45.76 6.46 -29.11
CA THR A 406 45.30 6.34 -30.51
C THR A 406 44.57 7.58 -31.01
N SER A 407 43.96 8.37 -30.13
CA SER A 407 43.35 9.67 -30.49
C SER A 407 44.37 10.78 -30.75
N LEU A 408 45.59 10.67 -30.19
CA LEU A 408 46.67 11.65 -30.36
C LEU A 408 47.50 11.38 -31.63
N GLY A 409 47.51 10.16 -32.16
CA GLY A 409 48.18 9.81 -33.41
C GLY A 409 47.89 8.39 -33.88
N SER A 410 47.75 8.20 -35.19
CA SER A 410 47.43 6.90 -35.81
C SER A 410 48.64 5.98 -36.00
N GLU A 411 49.86 6.47 -35.75
CA GLU A 411 51.10 5.73 -36.05
C GLU A 411 51.41 4.62 -35.03
N GLN A 412 50.82 4.69 -33.83
CA GLN A 412 51.04 3.71 -32.77
C GLN A 412 50.10 2.50 -32.90
N ARG A 413 50.41 1.61 -33.85
CA ARG A 413 49.65 0.37 -34.09
C ARG A 413 49.53 -0.53 -32.87
N ASP A 414 50.55 -0.54 -32.01
CA ASP A 414 50.57 -1.37 -30.81
C ASP A 414 49.55 -0.88 -29.77
N ALA A 415 49.28 0.42 -29.71
CA ALA A 415 48.24 0.98 -28.84
C ALA A 415 46.85 0.46 -29.21
N PHE A 416 46.52 0.32 -30.50
CA PHE A 416 45.26 -0.28 -30.95
C PHE A 416 45.14 -1.76 -30.56
N ARG A 417 46.24 -2.51 -30.66
CA ARG A 417 46.27 -3.93 -30.27
C ARG A 417 46.04 -4.10 -28.77
N LEU A 418 46.72 -3.30 -27.95
CA LEU A 418 46.55 -3.31 -26.50
C LEU A 418 45.15 -2.82 -26.09
N GLN A 419 44.60 -1.80 -26.76
CA GLN A 419 43.24 -1.33 -26.52
C GLN A 419 42.22 -2.44 -26.79
N ALA A 420 42.30 -3.11 -27.95
CA ALA A 420 41.39 -4.18 -28.31
C ALA A 420 41.50 -5.36 -27.35
N TRP A 421 42.73 -5.79 -27.02
CA TRP A 421 42.98 -6.87 -26.06
C TRP A 421 42.43 -6.53 -24.67
N ALA A 422 42.70 -5.34 -24.15
CA ALA A 422 42.20 -4.91 -22.84
C ALA A 422 40.67 -4.88 -22.77
N SER A 423 40.00 -4.46 -23.85
CA SER A 423 38.53 -4.47 -23.93
C SER A 423 37.92 -5.87 -23.90
N VAL A 424 38.65 -6.88 -24.41
CA VAL A 424 38.25 -8.30 -24.36
C VAL A 424 38.51 -8.86 -22.96
N GLN A 425 39.66 -8.56 -22.36
CA GLN A 425 40.00 -8.99 -21.00
C GLN A 425 39.06 -8.42 -19.94
N ALA A 426 38.68 -7.15 -20.07
CA ALA A 426 37.72 -6.51 -19.16
C ALA A 426 36.36 -7.22 -19.14
N LYS A 427 35.97 -7.87 -20.25
CA LYS A 427 34.73 -8.64 -20.36
C LYS A 427 34.89 -10.10 -19.92
N ASN A 428 36.08 -10.67 -20.07
CA ASN A 428 36.37 -12.08 -19.80
C ASN A 428 37.00 -12.27 -18.40
N GLN A 429 36.21 -12.12 -17.34
CA GLN A 429 36.67 -12.19 -15.93
C GLN A 429 37.22 -13.57 -15.46
N GLY A 430 37.37 -14.56 -16.34
CA GLY A 430 37.70 -15.95 -15.95
C GLY A 430 38.70 -16.70 -16.81
N ARG A 431 39.16 -16.14 -17.93
CA ARG A 431 40.19 -16.76 -18.78
C ARG A 431 41.11 -15.67 -19.36
N PRO A 432 42.27 -15.41 -18.74
CA PRO A 432 43.20 -14.43 -19.27
C PRO A 432 43.78 -14.95 -20.58
N GLU A 433 43.44 -14.29 -21.69
CA GLU A 433 44.18 -14.46 -22.96
C GLU A 433 45.60 -13.90 -22.82
N PRO A 434 46.62 -14.49 -23.47
CA PRO A 434 47.98 -13.95 -23.42
C PRO A 434 48.01 -12.52 -23.99
N MET A 435 48.83 -11.65 -23.38
CA MET A 435 49.03 -10.28 -23.87
C MET A 435 49.69 -10.32 -25.26
N PRO A 436 49.22 -9.53 -26.25
CA PRO A 436 49.81 -9.51 -27.58
C PRO A 436 51.27 -9.06 -27.50
N GLU A 437 52.12 -9.64 -28.34
CA GLU A 437 53.52 -9.24 -28.46
C GLU A 437 53.58 -7.80 -29.00
N VAL A 438 53.98 -6.87 -28.13
CA VAL A 438 54.31 -5.49 -28.47
C VAL A 438 55.84 -5.33 -28.45
N GLY A 439 56.36 -4.40 -29.27
CA GLY A 439 57.80 -4.10 -29.26
C GLY A 439 58.29 -3.73 -27.87
N GLN A 440 59.60 -3.86 -27.61
CA GLN A 440 60.18 -3.48 -26.31
C GLN A 440 59.83 -2.04 -25.99
N VAL A 441 59.03 -1.83 -24.93
CA VAL A 441 58.62 -0.51 -24.48
C VAL A 441 59.70 0.00 -23.54
N PRO A 442 60.41 1.11 -23.87
CA PRO A 442 61.39 1.67 -22.96
C PRO A 442 60.70 2.09 -21.66
N SER A 443 61.41 1.93 -20.54
CA SER A 443 60.91 2.44 -19.26
C SER A 443 60.77 3.97 -19.33
N LEU A 444 59.87 4.53 -18.53
CA LEU A 444 59.61 5.97 -18.54
C LEU A 444 60.88 6.79 -18.23
N LEU A 445 61.76 6.23 -17.40
CA LEU A 445 63.08 6.78 -17.09
C LEU A 445 64.06 6.69 -18.29
N GLU A 446 64.08 5.57 -19.00
CA GLU A 446 64.91 5.42 -20.22
C GLU A 446 64.45 6.35 -21.33
N PHE A 447 63.15 6.59 -21.46
CA PHE A 447 62.62 7.54 -22.42
C PHE A 447 63.05 8.97 -22.08
N GLU A 448 62.92 9.40 -20.83
CA GLU A 448 63.40 10.72 -20.39
C GLU A 448 64.91 10.87 -20.61
N LEU A 449 65.68 9.82 -20.35
CA LEU A 449 67.14 9.80 -20.56
C LEU A 449 67.54 9.83 -22.05
N HIS A 450 66.75 9.21 -22.94
CA HIS A 450 66.97 9.26 -24.39
C HIS A 450 66.56 10.62 -24.97
N GLN A 451 65.57 11.28 -24.38
CA GLN A 451 65.13 12.63 -24.78
C GLN A 451 66.18 13.70 -24.48
N ASP A 452 66.98 13.51 -23.44
CA ASP A 452 68.09 14.40 -23.10
C ASP A 452 69.34 14.18 -23.96
N ASN A 453 69.43 13.06 -24.70
CA ASN A 453 70.56 12.72 -25.56
C ASN A 453 70.21 12.74 -27.07
N ASP A 454 69.06 13.28 -27.45
CA ASP A 454 68.65 13.36 -28.85
C ASP A 454 69.52 14.39 -29.60
N PRO A 455 70.39 13.98 -30.54
CA PRO A 455 71.33 14.89 -31.19
C PRO A 455 70.64 15.99 -32.02
N ASP A 456 69.38 15.80 -32.37
CA ASP A 456 68.57 16.80 -33.07
C ASP A 456 68.05 17.91 -32.15
N ARG A 457 68.04 17.69 -30.82
CA ARG A 457 67.66 18.72 -29.84
C ARG A 457 68.65 19.88 -29.89
N ASP A 458 69.95 19.60 -30.01
CA ASP A 458 70.99 20.64 -30.14
C ASP A 458 70.88 21.45 -31.44
N LEU A 459 70.23 20.91 -32.48
CA LEU A 459 69.98 21.60 -33.75
C LEU A 459 68.71 22.47 -33.70
N VAL A 460 67.69 22.06 -32.96
CA VAL A 460 66.38 22.73 -32.91
C VAL A 460 66.30 23.75 -31.77
N GLN A 461 67.00 23.53 -30.66
CA GLN A 461 67.01 24.43 -29.49
C GLN A 461 67.40 25.88 -29.83
N PRO A 462 68.43 26.16 -30.65
CA PRO A 462 68.78 27.53 -31.01
C PRO A 462 67.69 28.25 -31.81
N ALA A 463 66.94 27.51 -32.62
CA ALA A 463 65.83 28.06 -33.41
C ALA A 463 64.63 28.38 -32.52
N LEU A 464 64.28 27.49 -31.58
CA LEU A 464 63.24 27.74 -30.59
C LEU A 464 63.59 28.91 -29.66
N ASP A 465 64.84 28.99 -29.20
CA ASP A 465 65.33 30.09 -28.38
C ASP A 465 65.27 31.43 -29.14
N SER A 466 65.50 31.42 -30.46
CA SER A 466 65.37 32.63 -31.29
C SER A 466 63.92 33.09 -31.45
N ILE A 467 62.97 32.16 -31.56
CA ILE A 467 61.54 32.46 -31.66
C ILE A 467 61.02 32.99 -30.31
N ALA A 468 61.35 32.30 -29.21
CA ALA A 468 60.97 32.72 -27.86
C ALA A 468 61.53 34.12 -27.53
N LYS A 469 62.76 34.42 -27.96
CA LYS A 469 63.34 35.76 -27.83
C LYS A 469 62.57 36.80 -28.65
N SER A 470 62.20 36.48 -29.89
CA SER A 470 61.42 37.40 -30.74
C SER A 470 60.01 37.66 -30.21
N GLU A 471 59.36 36.66 -29.60
CA GLU A 471 58.06 36.84 -28.96
C GLU A 471 58.14 37.64 -27.66
N ALA A 472 59.21 37.46 -26.88
CA ALA A 472 59.46 38.26 -25.68
C ALA A 472 59.71 39.74 -26.02
N GLU A 473 60.44 40.00 -27.12
CA GLU A 473 60.66 41.36 -27.64
C GLU A 473 59.36 41.98 -28.17
N ALA A 474 58.54 41.23 -28.92
CA ALA A 474 57.24 41.71 -29.41
C ALA A 474 56.25 42.04 -28.28
N ARG A 475 56.23 41.23 -27.19
CA ARG A 475 55.39 41.51 -26.01
C ARG A 475 55.83 42.73 -25.21
N LEU A 476 57.10 43.13 -25.28
CA LEU A 476 57.59 44.36 -24.66
C LEU A 476 57.22 45.61 -25.46
N GLU A 477 57.04 45.50 -26.79
CA GLU A 477 56.61 46.62 -27.63
C GLU A 477 55.10 46.91 -27.57
N GLU A 478 54.26 45.92 -27.21
CA GLU A 478 52.81 46.08 -27.08
C GLU A 478 52.32 46.56 -25.70
N SER A 479 53.23 46.86 -24.76
CA SER A 479 52.87 47.36 -23.43
C SER A 479 53.01 48.91 -23.37
N PRO A 480 51.90 49.69 -23.45
CA PRO A 480 51.92 51.15 -23.35
C PRO A 480 52.25 51.68 -21.95
#